data_AF-A0A2V7E272-F1
#
_entry.id   AF-A0A2V7E272-F1
#
_cell.length_a   1.000
_cell.length_b   1.000
_cell.length_c   1.000
_cell.angle_alpha   90.00
_cell.angle_beta   90.00
_cell.angle_gamma   90.00
#
_symmetry.space_group_name_H-M   'P 1'
#
loop_
_entity.id
_entity.type
_entity.pdbx_description
1 polymer ?
#
loop_
_entity_poly.entity_id
_entity_poly.type
_entity_poly.pdbx_seq_one_letter_code
_entity_poly.pdbx_strand_id
1 'polypeptide(L)'
;MRASVRPLVPETAPVFPWTLGEVRASLALCPPGAFHVTGLRLERLGPDEWWGDLVGYRDDLGAPFTWQGFRIRRSRGFQVTAPPYLLDLDGVWRALVSSTVQRLVAAGLGDPTTVHGTALFVAVERAVGLPGPGNAGGERVMPAAPGVGAWLSLAKRYRFAADLVRDSLVLAIDAGPGSRMLARVAQRVVAVDASFDAVRYTGRAWRSPRLSLAAAETRLPFRDGAFDAVVWLDAPATSEDLLPELARVLGRDGQLVLGCATRTALAPLHARLGRWFTTMTPWSQLGACAGDDPTAGWEIESGVCDDAAHALVVARRAAATAARSHDEALVAAAAQLEAGRLQDAFGAFAAILRIEPRNVGALVGAAHCALAIDDTKAARTLLRHIIAVEPAHAGALAALDQLDRPA
;
A
#
# COMPACT_ATOMS: atom_id res chain seq x y z
N MET A 1 11.89 21.98 -32.60
CA MET A 1 12.30 21.86 -31.19
C MET A 1 11.03 22.02 -30.33
N ARG A 2 10.49 20.93 -29.78
CA ARG A 2 9.28 20.99 -28.92
C ARG A 2 9.74 21.20 -27.48
N ALA A 3 9.70 22.44 -27.00
CA ALA A 3 9.91 22.73 -25.58
C ALA A 3 8.63 22.39 -24.81
N SER A 4 8.71 21.47 -23.84
CA SER A 4 7.61 21.21 -22.91
C SER A 4 7.85 22.04 -21.64
N VAL A 5 7.01 23.05 -21.42
CA VAL A 5 6.93 23.74 -20.12
C VAL A 5 6.23 22.80 -19.15
N ARG A 6 6.98 22.23 -18.20
CA ARG A 6 6.38 21.54 -17.05
C ARG A 6 6.25 22.55 -15.91
N PRO A 7 5.09 22.68 -15.26
CA PRO A 7 5.01 23.46 -14.03
C PRO A 7 5.93 22.81 -13.00
N LEU A 8 6.85 23.61 -12.44
CA LEU A 8 7.62 23.26 -11.25
C LEU A 8 6.62 23.18 -10.08
N VAL A 9 6.03 22.01 -9.88
CA VAL A 9 5.55 21.65 -8.54
C VAL A 9 6.81 21.45 -7.72
N PRO A 10 7.02 22.17 -6.60
CA PRO A 10 8.17 21.95 -5.75
C PRO A 10 8.35 20.46 -5.48
N GLU A 11 9.57 19.94 -5.56
CA GLU A 11 9.87 18.51 -5.36
C GLU A 11 9.33 17.99 -4.00
N THR A 12 9.09 18.93 -3.06
CA THR A 12 8.61 18.79 -1.68
C THR A 12 7.07 18.88 -1.49
N ALA A 13 6.28 19.18 -2.52
CA ALA A 13 4.83 19.35 -2.33
C ALA A 13 4.09 18.02 -2.06
N PRO A 14 3.05 18.00 -1.20
CA PRO A 14 2.26 16.79 -0.96
C PRO A 14 1.62 16.28 -2.27
N VAL A 15 1.56 14.96 -2.44
CA VAL A 15 0.83 14.37 -3.57
C VAL A 15 -0.65 14.42 -3.27
N PHE A 16 -1.37 15.21 -4.06
CA PHE A 16 -2.83 15.14 -4.09
C PHE A 16 -3.29 13.96 -4.96
N PRO A 17 -4.49 13.39 -4.70
CA PRO A 17 -5.02 12.29 -5.51
C PRO A 17 -5.22 12.66 -6.98
N TRP A 18 -5.45 13.94 -7.25
CA TRP A 18 -5.76 14.47 -8.57
C TRP A 18 -4.65 15.36 -9.12
N THR A 19 -4.49 15.34 -10.43
CA THR A 19 -3.76 16.36 -11.18
C THR A 19 -4.72 17.41 -11.74
N LEU A 20 -4.20 18.60 -12.04
CA LEU A 20 -4.96 19.65 -12.72
C LEU A 20 -5.55 19.15 -14.06
N GLY A 21 -4.76 18.42 -14.86
CA GLY A 21 -5.21 17.91 -16.15
C GLY A 21 -6.38 16.94 -16.03
N GLU A 22 -6.37 16.05 -15.03
CA GLU A 22 -7.47 15.12 -14.78
C GLU A 22 -8.74 15.84 -14.32
N VAL A 23 -8.61 16.84 -13.43
CA VAL A 23 -9.77 17.63 -13.01
C VAL A 23 -10.35 18.40 -14.20
N ARG A 24 -9.51 19.04 -15.02
CA ARG A 24 -9.98 19.75 -16.23
C ARG A 24 -10.69 18.80 -17.20
N ALA A 25 -10.12 17.63 -17.48
CA ALA A 25 -10.75 16.64 -18.35
C ALA A 25 -12.09 16.16 -17.81
N SER A 26 -12.18 15.90 -16.50
CA SER A 26 -13.42 15.48 -15.82
C SER A 26 -14.50 16.57 -15.82
N LEU A 27 -14.11 17.83 -15.62
CA LEU A 27 -15.01 18.98 -15.63
C LEU A 27 -15.46 19.38 -17.04
N ALA A 28 -14.62 19.20 -18.07
CA ALA A 28 -14.97 19.45 -19.47
C ALA A 28 -16.11 18.54 -19.96
N LEU A 29 -16.22 17.34 -19.40
CA LEU A 29 -17.29 16.38 -19.70
C LEU A 29 -18.49 16.49 -18.75
N CYS A 30 -18.45 17.42 -17.78
CA CYS A 30 -19.52 17.57 -16.79
C CYS A 30 -20.78 18.18 -17.42
N PRO A 31 -21.92 17.48 -17.40
CA PRO A 31 -23.18 18.06 -17.83
C PRO A 31 -23.61 19.23 -16.91
N PRO A 32 -24.33 20.23 -17.44
CA PRO A 32 -24.97 21.24 -16.61
C PRO A 32 -25.85 20.59 -15.55
N GLY A 33 -25.72 21.06 -14.30
CA GLY A 33 -26.53 20.57 -13.19
C GLY A 33 -26.10 19.23 -12.60
N ALA A 34 -25.06 18.56 -13.10
CA ALA A 34 -24.56 17.29 -12.55
C ALA A 34 -23.51 17.46 -11.42
N PHE A 35 -23.07 18.69 -11.16
CA PHE A 35 -22.05 19.01 -10.14
C PHE A 35 -22.72 19.59 -8.88
N HIS A 36 -22.71 18.83 -7.80
CA HIS A 36 -23.36 19.20 -6.55
C HIS A 36 -22.34 19.35 -5.43
N VAL A 37 -22.21 20.57 -4.88
CA VAL A 37 -21.45 20.77 -3.64
C VAL A 37 -22.35 20.45 -2.46
N THR A 38 -21.90 19.57 -1.56
CA THR A 38 -22.66 19.16 -0.38
C THR A 38 -22.14 19.81 0.90
N GLY A 39 -20.91 20.33 0.87
CA GLY A 39 -20.39 21.12 1.98
C GLY A 39 -18.90 21.45 1.86
N LEU A 40 -18.42 22.15 2.88
CA LEU A 40 -17.03 22.50 3.07
C LEU A 40 -16.64 22.15 4.50
N ARG A 41 -15.66 21.27 4.65
CA ARG A 41 -14.99 21.08 5.94
C ARG A 41 -13.93 22.15 6.10
N LEU A 42 -13.88 22.74 7.28
CA LEU A 42 -12.89 23.73 7.69
C LEU A 42 -12.20 23.23 8.95
N GLU A 43 -10.89 23.25 8.96
CA GLU A 43 -10.09 22.90 10.13
C GLU A 43 -9.12 24.03 10.45
N ARG A 44 -9.11 24.46 11.70
CA ARG A 44 -8.27 25.55 12.17
C ARG A 44 -6.83 25.07 12.27
N LEU A 45 -5.94 25.82 11.65
CA LEU A 45 -4.50 25.56 11.63
C LEU A 45 -3.75 26.53 12.52
N GLY A 46 -4.27 27.75 12.65
CA GLY A 46 -3.73 28.79 13.52
C GLY A 46 -4.81 29.81 13.89
N PRO A 47 -4.41 30.95 14.49
CA PRO A 47 -5.35 32.01 14.88
C PRO A 47 -6.17 32.54 13.69
N ASP A 48 -5.51 32.72 12.55
CA ASP A 48 -6.05 33.35 11.35
C ASP A 48 -5.93 32.47 10.11
N GLU A 49 -5.76 31.15 10.29
CA GLU A 49 -5.55 30.22 9.19
C GLU A 49 -6.35 28.93 9.33
N TRP A 50 -6.93 28.48 8.21
CA TRP A 50 -7.70 27.25 8.10
C TRP A 50 -7.36 26.45 6.84
N TRP A 51 -7.56 25.16 6.95
CA TRP A 51 -7.61 24.20 5.86
C TRP A 51 -9.05 23.95 5.44
N GLY A 52 -9.31 23.84 4.13
CA GLY A 52 -10.62 23.57 3.56
C GLY A 52 -10.64 22.33 2.67
N ASP A 53 -11.60 21.45 2.90
CA ASP A 53 -11.91 20.32 2.01
C ASP A 53 -13.32 20.49 1.42
N LEU A 54 -13.38 20.76 0.11
CA LEU A 54 -14.66 20.87 -0.59
C LEU A 54 -15.18 19.46 -0.89
N VAL A 55 -16.40 19.16 -0.46
CA VAL A 55 -17.03 17.86 -0.68
C VAL A 55 -18.29 18.01 -1.51
N GLY A 56 -18.57 16.99 -2.31
CA GLY A 56 -19.73 17.00 -3.17
C GLY A 56 -19.97 15.68 -3.86
N TYR A 57 -20.88 15.72 -4.84
CA TYR A 57 -21.31 14.58 -5.61
C TYR A 57 -21.44 14.93 -7.09
N ARG A 58 -21.12 13.97 -7.94
CA ARG A 58 -21.25 14.00 -9.40
C ARG A 58 -22.32 13.01 -9.81
N ASP A 59 -23.49 13.52 -10.18
CA ASP A 59 -24.66 12.72 -10.57
C ASP A 59 -24.38 11.90 -11.82
N ASP A 60 -23.74 12.52 -12.81
CA ASP A 60 -23.33 11.89 -14.07
C ASP A 60 -22.35 10.72 -13.86
N LEU A 61 -21.57 10.75 -12.79
CA LEU A 61 -20.60 9.72 -12.46
C LEU A 61 -21.10 8.74 -11.38
N GLY A 62 -22.24 9.03 -10.76
CA GLY A 62 -22.73 8.35 -9.57
C GLY A 62 -21.69 8.30 -8.44
N ALA A 63 -20.88 9.35 -8.28
CA ALA A 63 -19.68 9.33 -7.43
C ALA A 63 -19.53 10.57 -6.55
N PRO A 64 -19.11 10.40 -5.28
CA PRO A 64 -18.70 11.52 -4.45
C PRO A 64 -17.35 12.06 -4.93
N PHE A 65 -17.07 13.32 -4.61
CA PHE A 65 -15.73 13.89 -4.73
C PHE A 65 -15.33 14.59 -3.43
N THR A 66 -14.02 14.63 -3.21
CA THR A 66 -13.41 15.47 -2.19
C THR A 66 -12.22 16.17 -2.82
N TRP A 67 -12.21 17.49 -2.72
CA TRP A 67 -11.10 18.34 -3.14
C TRP A 67 -10.49 18.99 -1.91
N GLN A 68 -9.42 18.35 -1.42
CA GLN A 68 -8.66 18.78 -0.26
C GLN A 68 -7.68 19.92 -0.56
N GLY A 69 -7.49 20.82 0.41
CA GLY A 69 -6.36 21.75 0.41
C GLY A 69 -6.63 23.16 -0.05
N PHE A 70 -7.87 23.64 0.11
CA PHE A 70 -8.10 25.07 0.11
C PHE A 70 -7.42 25.67 1.36
N ARG A 71 -6.66 26.75 1.18
CA ARG A 71 -6.06 27.51 2.28
C ARG A 71 -6.90 28.76 2.49
N ILE A 72 -7.32 28.99 3.73
CA ILE A 72 -8.14 30.14 4.10
C ILE A 72 -7.35 30.96 5.09
N ARG A 73 -7.20 32.26 4.83
CA ARG A 73 -6.55 33.20 5.75
C ARG A 73 -7.49 34.34 6.10
N ARG A 74 -7.61 34.65 7.39
CA ARG A 74 -8.37 35.82 7.85
C ARG A 74 -7.59 37.09 7.56
N SER A 75 -8.31 38.09 7.07
CA SER A 75 -7.79 39.44 6.80
C SER A 75 -8.92 40.45 7.05
N ARG A 76 -9.16 41.43 6.18
CA ARG A 76 -10.40 42.26 6.22
C ARG A 76 -11.68 41.45 5.91
N GLY A 77 -11.50 40.22 5.45
CA GLY A 77 -12.53 39.19 5.27
C GLY A 77 -11.83 37.83 5.28
N PHE A 78 -12.13 36.98 4.29
CA PHE A 78 -11.41 35.72 4.11
C PHE A 78 -10.77 35.67 2.73
N GLN A 79 -9.47 35.40 2.70
CA GLN A 79 -8.73 35.10 1.48
C GLN A 79 -8.70 33.59 1.28
N VAL A 80 -9.18 33.11 0.15
CA VAL A 80 -9.19 31.68 -0.22
C VAL A 80 -8.17 31.42 -1.32
N THR A 81 -7.27 30.47 -1.08
CA THR A 81 -6.29 29.99 -2.07
C THR A 81 -6.62 28.55 -2.42
N ALA A 82 -6.76 28.25 -3.71
CA ALA A 82 -7.05 26.91 -4.20
C ALA A 82 -5.78 26.02 -4.20
N PRO A 83 -5.93 24.69 -4.04
CA PRO A 83 -4.81 23.77 -4.15
C PRO A 83 -4.27 23.67 -5.60
N PRO A 84 -3.03 23.18 -5.81
CA PRO A 84 -2.36 23.21 -7.12
C PRO A 84 -3.15 22.54 -8.26
N TYR A 85 -3.89 21.48 -7.96
CA TYR A 85 -4.69 20.76 -8.95
C TYR A 85 -6.00 21.47 -9.33
N LEU A 86 -6.26 22.67 -8.78
CA LEU A 86 -7.41 23.53 -9.08
C LEU A 86 -7.01 24.98 -9.46
N LEU A 87 -5.72 25.31 -9.51
CA LEU A 87 -5.26 26.70 -9.72
C LEU A 87 -5.63 27.28 -11.09
N ASP A 88 -5.66 26.45 -12.14
CA ASP A 88 -5.88 26.89 -13.52
C ASP A 88 -7.07 26.16 -14.17
N LEU A 89 -8.20 26.17 -13.47
CA LEU A 89 -9.49 25.75 -14.05
C LEU A 89 -9.98 26.76 -15.09
N ASP A 90 -10.77 26.29 -16.05
CA ASP A 90 -11.40 27.12 -17.07
C ASP A 90 -12.38 28.14 -16.44
N GLY A 91 -12.62 29.27 -17.12
CA GLY A 91 -13.27 30.46 -16.52
C GLY A 91 -14.59 30.19 -15.78
N VAL A 92 -15.47 29.38 -16.37
CA VAL A 92 -16.76 29.00 -15.75
C VAL A 92 -16.55 28.19 -14.47
N TRP A 93 -15.68 27.18 -14.52
CA TRP A 93 -15.40 26.31 -13.37
C TRP A 93 -14.61 27.03 -12.29
N ARG A 94 -13.64 27.87 -12.65
CA ARG A 94 -12.91 28.71 -11.72
C ARG A 94 -13.86 29.62 -10.95
N ALA A 95 -14.74 30.33 -11.65
CA ALA A 95 -15.72 31.22 -11.04
C ALA A 95 -16.70 30.46 -10.14
N LEU A 96 -17.22 29.31 -10.58
CA LEU A 96 -18.13 28.49 -9.80
C LEU A 96 -17.48 27.99 -8.51
N VAL A 97 -16.29 27.39 -8.59
CA VAL A 97 -15.59 26.81 -7.45
C VAL A 97 -15.16 27.90 -6.47
N SER A 98 -14.49 28.95 -6.95
CA SER A 98 -14.04 30.05 -6.10
C SER A 98 -15.21 30.74 -5.41
N SER A 99 -16.29 31.06 -6.12
CA SER A 99 -17.45 31.72 -5.51
C SER A 99 -18.17 30.82 -4.51
N THR A 100 -18.23 29.51 -4.77
CA THR A 100 -18.85 28.55 -3.85
C THR A 100 -18.04 28.40 -2.57
N VAL A 101 -16.73 28.20 -2.66
CA VAL A 101 -15.87 28.09 -1.48
C VAL A 101 -15.90 29.41 -0.69
N GLN A 102 -15.82 30.57 -1.35
CA GLN A 102 -15.88 31.86 -0.68
C GLN A 102 -17.19 32.05 0.09
N ARG A 103 -18.34 31.66 -0.48
CA ARG A 103 -19.65 31.73 0.21
C ARG A 103 -19.70 30.80 1.41
N LEU A 104 -19.21 29.57 1.29
CA LEU A 104 -19.21 28.60 2.39
C LEU A 104 -18.28 29.02 3.51
N VAL A 105 -17.11 29.57 3.19
CA VAL A 105 -16.18 30.17 4.17
C VAL A 105 -16.85 31.33 4.90
N ALA A 106 -17.48 32.25 4.17
CA ALA A 106 -18.18 33.39 4.78
C ALA A 106 -19.34 32.93 5.68
N ALA A 107 -20.11 31.92 5.26
CA ALA A 107 -21.20 31.36 6.06
C ALA A 107 -20.69 30.66 7.33
N GLY A 108 -19.62 29.86 7.22
CA GLY A 108 -19.11 29.07 8.35
C GLY A 108 -18.25 29.84 9.34
N LEU A 109 -17.39 30.74 8.87
CA LEU A 109 -16.46 31.50 9.72
C LEU A 109 -16.92 32.93 9.99
N GLY A 110 -17.91 33.43 9.26
CA GLY A 110 -18.46 34.77 9.43
C GLY A 110 -19.58 34.87 10.46
N ASP A 111 -20.14 33.74 10.90
CA ASP A 111 -21.16 33.72 11.95
C ASP A 111 -20.51 33.80 13.35
N PRO A 112 -20.68 34.90 14.09
CA PRO A 112 -20.07 35.08 15.41
C PRO A 112 -20.68 34.16 16.48
N THR A 113 -21.81 33.50 16.20
CA THR A 113 -22.47 32.56 17.12
C THR A 113 -22.02 31.12 16.93
N THR A 114 -21.32 30.82 15.83
CA THR A 114 -20.78 29.49 15.57
C THR A 114 -19.64 29.20 16.55
N VAL A 115 -19.83 28.18 17.40
CA VAL A 115 -18.76 27.67 18.27
C VAL A 115 -17.70 27.02 17.38
N HIS A 116 -16.59 27.71 17.18
CA HIS A 116 -15.45 27.15 16.46
C HIS A 116 -14.67 26.21 17.38
N GLY A 117 -14.93 24.90 17.26
CA GLY A 117 -13.96 23.89 17.70
C GLY A 117 -12.68 23.92 16.85
N THR A 118 -11.91 22.83 16.88
CA THR A 118 -10.76 22.66 15.98
C THR A 118 -11.20 22.46 14.52
N ALA A 119 -12.40 21.94 14.27
CA ALA A 119 -12.98 21.79 12.94
C ALA A 119 -14.48 22.15 12.91
N LEU A 120 -14.95 22.55 11.74
CA LEU A 120 -16.35 22.88 11.42
C LEU A 120 -16.71 22.25 10.07
N PHE A 121 -17.95 21.77 9.94
CA PHE A 121 -18.50 21.37 8.64
C PHE A 121 -19.64 22.30 8.25
N VAL A 122 -19.48 23.02 7.14
CA VAL A 122 -20.50 23.88 6.56
C VAL A 122 -21.30 23.07 5.55
N ALA A 123 -22.48 22.60 5.93
CA ALA A 123 -23.34 21.82 5.07
C ALA A 123 -24.11 22.73 4.08
N VAL A 124 -24.30 22.23 2.87
CA VAL A 124 -25.23 22.82 1.88
C VAL A 124 -26.52 22.03 1.90
N GLU A 125 -27.65 22.74 1.90
CA GLU A 125 -28.96 22.10 1.78
C GLU A 125 -29.03 21.30 0.47
N ARG A 126 -29.32 19.99 0.60
CA ARG A 126 -29.23 19.03 -0.50
C ARG A 126 -30.55 18.96 -1.25
N ALA A 127 -30.49 18.83 -2.58
CA ALA A 127 -31.64 18.34 -3.34
C ALA A 127 -32.03 16.95 -2.85
N VAL A 128 -33.35 16.70 -2.74
CA VAL A 128 -33.90 15.44 -2.22
C VAL A 128 -33.34 14.26 -3.04
N GLY A 129 -32.78 13.26 -2.36
CA GLY A 129 -32.25 12.04 -2.99
C GLY A 129 -30.73 12.03 -3.27
N LEU A 130 -30.03 13.15 -3.13
CA LEU A 130 -28.56 13.16 -3.28
C LEU A 130 -27.87 12.53 -2.07
N PRO A 131 -26.95 11.56 -2.27
CA PRO A 131 -26.19 10.98 -1.18
C PRO A 131 -25.35 12.06 -0.48
N GLY A 132 -25.41 12.09 0.85
CA GLY A 132 -24.58 12.99 1.65
C GLY A 132 -23.12 12.56 1.67
N PRO A 133 -22.25 13.32 2.38
CA PRO A 133 -20.98 12.80 2.84
C PRO A 133 -21.25 11.68 3.86
N GLY A 134 -21.60 10.49 3.38
CA GLY A 134 -21.84 9.31 4.19
C GLY A 134 -20.54 8.53 4.37
N ASN A 135 -20.31 8.02 5.57
CA ASN A 135 -19.24 7.07 5.84
C ASN A 135 -19.57 5.76 5.10
N ALA A 136 -18.74 5.36 4.14
CA ALA A 136 -18.84 4.01 3.58
C ALA A 136 -18.02 3.06 4.44
N GLY A 137 -18.67 2.39 5.41
CA GLY A 137 -18.04 1.46 6.35
C GLY A 137 -17.15 2.18 7.36
N GLY A 138 -17.59 2.23 8.62
CA GLY A 138 -16.83 2.60 9.84
C GLY A 138 -15.54 3.43 9.69
N GLU A 139 -15.56 4.68 10.18
CA GLU A 139 -14.41 5.58 10.44
C GLU A 139 -13.41 5.92 9.31
N ARG A 140 -13.29 5.18 8.20
CA ARG A 140 -12.12 5.31 7.30
C ARG A 140 -12.33 6.04 5.98
N VAL A 141 -13.52 6.60 5.72
CA VAL A 141 -13.92 6.85 4.32
C VAL A 141 -14.30 8.29 3.98
N MET A 142 -13.72 9.25 4.70
CA MET A 142 -13.64 10.61 4.21
C MET A 142 -12.23 11.14 4.45
N PRO A 143 -11.58 11.82 3.49
CA PRO A 143 -10.46 12.72 3.81
C PRO A 143 -10.86 13.79 4.84
N ALA A 144 -12.17 14.01 4.99
CA ALA A 144 -12.78 14.88 5.99
C ALA A 144 -12.98 14.23 7.38
N ALA A 145 -12.69 12.93 7.57
CA ALA A 145 -12.81 12.26 8.87
C ALA A 145 -11.50 12.31 9.70
N PRO A 146 -10.31 12.06 9.13
CA PRO A 146 -9.05 12.36 9.80
C PRO A 146 -8.85 13.89 9.84
N GLY A 147 -8.31 14.40 10.95
CA GLY A 147 -7.78 15.77 11.00
C GLY A 147 -6.77 16.04 9.88
N VAL A 148 -6.59 17.30 9.51
CA VAL A 148 -5.68 17.77 8.46
C VAL A 148 -4.25 17.29 8.68
N GLY A 149 -3.82 17.22 9.94
CA GLY A 149 -2.51 16.67 10.31
C GLY A 149 -2.35 15.21 9.89
N ALA A 150 -3.36 14.37 10.16
CA ALA A 150 -3.37 12.97 9.75
C ALA A 150 -3.39 12.83 8.22
N TRP A 151 -4.19 13.64 7.52
CA TRP A 151 -4.21 13.69 6.06
C TRP A 151 -2.85 14.07 5.47
N LEU A 152 -2.23 15.15 5.95
CA LEU A 152 -0.96 15.64 5.43
C LEU A 152 0.18 14.65 5.71
N SER A 153 0.23 14.07 6.90
CA SER A 153 1.16 12.99 7.23
C SER A 153 1.00 11.80 6.28
N LEU A 154 -0.24 11.40 5.99
CA LEU A 154 -0.52 10.33 5.03
C LEU A 154 -0.08 10.72 3.60
N ALA A 155 -0.41 11.92 3.14
CA ALA A 155 -0.06 12.42 1.82
C ALA A 155 1.46 12.52 1.60
N LYS A 156 2.23 12.92 2.63
CA LYS A 156 3.70 12.93 2.61
C LYS A 156 4.27 11.51 2.49
N ARG A 157 3.74 10.53 3.25
CA ARG A 157 4.16 9.13 3.15
C ARG A 157 3.86 8.54 1.77
N TYR A 158 2.70 8.86 1.18
CA TYR A 158 2.37 8.46 -0.19
C TYR A 158 3.20 9.19 -1.26
N ARG A 159 3.60 10.45 -1.05
CA ARG A 159 4.55 11.18 -1.94
C ARG A 159 5.85 10.41 -2.09
N PHE A 160 6.38 9.94 -0.98
CA PHE A 160 7.60 9.18 -0.94
C PHE A 160 7.43 7.78 -1.54
N ALA A 161 6.37 7.06 -1.15
CA ALA A 161 6.07 5.76 -1.74
C ALA A 161 5.91 5.86 -3.27
N ALA A 162 5.29 6.93 -3.76
CA ALA A 162 5.13 7.20 -5.18
C ALA A 162 6.48 7.33 -5.93
N ASP A 163 7.52 7.91 -5.32
CA ASP A 163 8.85 7.96 -5.95
C ASP A 163 9.50 6.59 -6.05
N LEU A 164 9.28 5.72 -5.07
CA LEU A 164 9.83 4.36 -5.06
C LEU A 164 9.14 3.43 -6.06
N VAL A 165 7.84 3.63 -6.31
CA VAL A 165 7.03 2.71 -7.13
C VAL A 165 6.72 3.24 -8.53
N ARG A 166 7.48 4.24 -8.98
CA ARG A 166 7.34 4.82 -10.31
C ARG A 166 7.50 3.74 -11.38
N ASP A 167 6.58 3.70 -12.34
CA ASP A 167 6.55 2.74 -13.45
C ASP A 167 6.46 1.25 -13.04
N SER A 168 6.13 0.95 -11.78
CA SER A 168 5.98 -0.41 -11.25
C SER A 168 4.54 -0.94 -11.32
N LEU A 169 4.38 -2.27 -11.26
CA LEU A 169 3.13 -2.93 -10.88
C LEU A 169 3.03 -2.98 -9.35
N VAL A 170 2.04 -2.26 -8.80
CA VAL A 170 1.94 -2.01 -7.36
C VAL A 170 0.72 -2.68 -6.75
N LEU A 171 0.91 -3.36 -5.62
CA LEU A 171 -0.16 -3.73 -4.70
C LEU A 171 -0.22 -2.70 -3.56
N ALA A 172 -1.34 -2.00 -3.41
CA ALA A 172 -1.58 -1.12 -2.28
C ALA A 172 -2.48 -1.81 -1.25
N ILE A 173 -2.06 -1.87 0.00
CA ILE A 173 -2.88 -2.32 1.12
C ILE A 173 -3.60 -1.11 1.69
N ASP A 174 -4.87 -1.29 2.03
CA ASP A 174 -5.85 -0.28 2.42
C ASP A 174 -6.29 0.60 1.24
N ALA A 175 -7.50 0.34 0.72
CA ALA A 175 -8.03 1.03 -0.43
C ALA A 175 -8.45 2.45 -0.05
N GLY A 176 -7.98 3.45 -0.81
CA GLY A 176 -8.34 4.82 -0.52
C GLY A 176 -7.67 5.86 -1.41
N PRO A 177 -7.62 7.14 -0.96
CA PRO A 177 -7.02 8.22 -1.72
C PRO A 177 -5.54 7.97 -2.03
N GLY A 178 -4.82 7.28 -1.13
CA GLY A 178 -3.43 6.91 -1.33
C GLY A 178 -3.19 5.98 -2.53
N SER A 179 -4.06 4.99 -2.74
CA SER A 179 -3.97 4.10 -3.91
C SER A 179 -4.08 4.88 -5.22
N ARG A 180 -4.89 5.93 -5.24
CA ARG A 180 -5.02 6.85 -6.36
C ARG A 180 -3.82 7.77 -6.54
N MET A 181 -3.19 8.21 -5.45
CA MET A 181 -1.92 8.94 -5.50
C MET A 181 -0.82 8.10 -6.16
N LEU A 182 -0.69 6.82 -5.77
CA LEU A 182 0.26 5.88 -6.39
C LEU A 182 -0.03 5.67 -7.88
N ALA A 183 -1.31 5.58 -8.26
CA ALA A 183 -1.73 5.37 -9.65
C ALA A 183 -1.38 6.52 -10.59
N ARG A 184 -0.95 7.68 -10.06
CA ARG A 184 -0.44 8.79 -10.88
C ARG A 184 0.91 8.48 -11.51
N VAL A 185 1.73 7.64 -10.87
CA VAL A 185 3.13 7.41 -11.25
C VAL A 185 3.44 5.94 -11.52
N ALA A 186 2.72 5.01 -10.91
CA ALA A 186 2.85 3.58 -11.17
C ALA A 186 2.33 3.21 -12.56
N GLN A 187 2.81 2.09 -13.10
CA GLN A 187 2.27 1.51 -14.33
C GLN A 187 0.83 1.03 -14.10
N ARG A 188 0.61 0.34 -12.98
CA ARG A 188 -0.71 -0.10 -12.52
C ARG A 188 -0.70 -0.27 -11.01
N VAL A 189 -1.83 0.05 -10.38
CA VAL A 189 -2.07 -0.18 -8.95
C VAL A 189 -3.25 -1.13 -8.82
N VAL A 190 -3.09 -2.16 -7.99
CA VAL A 190 -4.19 -2.95 -7.46
C VAL A 190 -4.30 -2.58 -5.98
N ALA A 191 -5.41 -1.99 -5.55
CA ALA A 191 -5.63 -1.74 -4.13
C ALA A 191 -6.53 -2.81 -3.52
N VAL A 192 -6.15 -3.29 -2.34
CA VAL A 192 -6.92 -4.25 -1.56
C VAL A 192 -7.36 -3.67 -0.23
N ASP A 193 -8.54 -4.08 0.21
CA ASP A 193 -9.06 -3.74 1.52
C ASP A 193 -9.90 -4.90 2.07
N ALA A 194 -9.88 -5.10 3.38
CA ALA A 194 -10.74 -6.08 4.03
C ALA A 194 -12.22 -5.63 3.98
N SER A 195 -12.46 -4.31 4.00
CA SER A 195 -13.80 -3.73 3.90
C SER A 195 -14.24 -3.60 2.44
N PHE A 196 -15.24 -4.39 2.07
CA PHE A 196 -15.90 -4.26 0.77
C PHE A 196 -16.48 -2.85 0.54
N ASP A 197 -16.93 -2.17 1.59
CA ASP A 197 -17.43 -0.80 1.49
C ASP A 197 -16.31 0.21 1.16
N ALA A 198 -15.11 0.03 1.72
CA ALA A 198 -13.95 0.84 1.41
C ALA A 198 -13.50 0.65 -0.05
N VAL A 199 -13.51 -0.60 -0.54
CA VAL A 199 -13.29 -0.94 -1.96
C VAL A 199 -14.31 -0.22 -2.84
N ARG A 200 -15.61 -0.35 -2.55
CA ARG A 200 -16.68 0.28 -3.35
C ARG A 200 -16.61 1.80 -3.32
N TYR A 201 -16.30 2.39 -2.18
CA TYR A 201 -16.13 3.83 -2.10
C TYR A 201 -14.93 4.31 -2.90
N THR A 202 -13.78 3.65 -2.76
CA THR A 202 -12.57 3.98 -3.53
C THR A 202 -12.82 3.90 -5.02
N GLY A 203 -13.54 2.87 -5.47
CA GLY A 203 -13.93 2.70 -6.88
C GLY A 203 -14.91 3.75 -7.39
N ARG A 204 -15.53 4.55 -6.53
CA ARG A 204 -16.37 5.70 -6.91
C ARG A 204 -15.60 7.01 -6.78
N ALA A 205 -15.02 7.26 -5.61
CA ALA A 205 -14.41 8.53 -5.25
C ALA A 205 -13.02 8.75 -5.84
N TRP A 206 -12.24 7.69 -6.05
CA TRP A 206 -10.79 7.78 -6.34
C TRP A 206 -10.40 7.05 -7.62
N ARG A 207 -11.26 7.11 -8.65
CA ARG A 207 -11.11 6.40 -9.92
C ARG A 207 -9.83 6.77 -10.67
N SER A 208 -9.21 5.78 -11.30
CA SER A 208 -8.13 5.93 -12.27
C SER A 208 -8.15 4.76 -13.24
N PRO A 209 -7.83 4.95 -14.54
CA PRO A 209 -7.66 3.84 -15.49
C PRO A 209 -6.52 2.90 -15.11
N ARG A 210 -5.59 3.35 -14.25
CA ARG A 210 -4.47 2.55 -13.73
C ARG A 210 -4.76 1.91 -12.38
N LEU A 211 -5.95 2.11 -11.80
CA LEU A 211 -6.32 1.58 -10.49
C LEU A 211 -7.36 0.46 -10.66
N SER A 212 -7.02 -0.72 -10.15
CA SER A 212 -7.95 -1.84 -9.98
C SER A 212 -8.13 -2.10 -8.48
N LEU A 213 -9.25 -2.71 -8.09
CA LEU A 213 -9.61 -2.90 -6.69
C LEU A 213 -10.03 -4.34 -6.43
N ALA A 214 -9.70 -4.87 -5.26
CA ALA A 214 -10.18 -6.18 -4.80
C ALA A 214 -10.42 -6.15 -3.29
N ALA A 215 -11.36 -6.97 -2.80
CA ALA A 215 -11.54 -7.17 -1.36
C ALA A 215 -10.74 -8.40 -0.92
N ALA A 216 -9.90 -8.24 0.10
CA ALA A 216 -9.09 -9.32 0.67
C ALA A 216 -8.63 -8.94 2.08
N GLU A 217 -8.53 -9.91 2.97
CA GLU A 217 -8.13 -9.69 4.36
C GLU A 217 -6.75 -10.31 4.65
N THR A 218 -6.65 -11.63 4.62
CA THR A 218 -5.39 -12.35 4.89
C THR A 218 -4.84 -13.06 3.67
N ARG A 219 -5.68 -13.69 2.84
CA ARG A 219 -5.26 -14.40 1.63
C ARG A 219 -5.50 -13.57 0.38
N LEU A 220 -4.43 -13.24 -0.34
CA LEU A 220 -4.50 -12.36 -1.49
C LEU A 220 -4.81 -13.15 -2.78
N PRO A 221 -5.80 -12.72 -3.59
CA PRO A 221 -6.24 -13.45 -4.79
C PRO A 221 -5.31 -13.23 -5.99
N PHE A 222 -4.00 -13.20 -5.76
CA PHE A 222 -2.99 -12.96 -6.78
C PHE A 222 -2.00 -14.13 -6.83
N ARG A 223 -1.46 -14.38 -8.02
CA ARG A 223 -0.38 -15.35 -8.20
C ARG A 223 0.91 -14.88 -7.52
N ASP A 224 1.83 -15.81 -7.32
CA ASP A 224 3.16 -15.52 -6.80
C ASP A 224 3.92 -14.58 -7.73
N GLY A 225 4.67 -13.64 -7.15
CA GLY A 225 5.47 -12.69 -7.92
C GLY A 225 4.69 -11.80 -8.88
N ALA A 226 3.42 -11.52 -8.58
CA ALA A 226 2.55 -10.69 -9.41
C ALA A 226 2.89 -9.19 -9.41
N PHE A 227 3.63 -8.69 -8.40
CA PHE A 227 3.87 -7.26 -8.21
C PHE A 227 5.35 -6.94 -8.04
N ASP A 228 5.77 -5.79 -8.55
CA ASP A 228 7.12 -5.26 -8.36
C ASP A 228 7.23 -4.51 -7.02
N ALA A 229 6.12 -3.97 -6.51
CA ALA A 229 6.08 -3.30 -5.22
C ALA A 229 4.78 -3.54 -4.45
N VAL A 230 4.89 -3.55 -3.12
CA VAL A 230 3.77 -3.51 -2.17
C VAL A 230 3.89 -2.24 -1.34
N VAL A 231 2.80 -1.50 -1.16
CA VAL A 231 2.74 -0.30 -0.32
C VAL A 231 1.69 -0.50 0.78
N TRP A 232 2.10 -0.36 2.03
CA TRP A 232 1.22 -0.45 3.20
C TRP A 232 1.65 0.57 4.26
N LEU A 233 0.96 1.71 4.32
CA LEU A 233 1.44 2.89 5.07
C LEU A 233 0.77 3.09 6.44
N ASP A 234 -0.14 2.21 6.84
CA ASP A 234 -0.76 2.25 8.18
C ASP A 234 -0.95 0.85 8.76
N ALA A 235 0.10 0.04 8.69
CA ALA A 235 0.08 -1.34 9.11
C ALA A 235 -0.19 -1.46 10.61
N PRO A 236 -1.23 -2.24 11.03
CA PRO A 236 -1.45 -2.56 12.43
C PRO A 236 -0.29 -3.42 12.95
N ALA A 237 0.12 -3.18 14.19
CA ALA A 237 1.17 -3.99 14.85
C ALA A 237 0.82 -5.48 14.92
N THR A 238 -0.49 -5.81 14.91
CA THR A 238 -1.03 -7.17 15.07
C THR A 238 -1.22 -7.91 13.75
N SER A 239 -1.06 -7.28 12.59
CA SER A 239 -1.38 -7.87 11.28
C SER A 239 -0.22 -8.70 10.71
N GLU A 240 0.26 -9.64 11.52
CA GLU A 240 1.38 -10.52 11.20
C GLU A 240 1.04 -11.55 10.10
N ASP A 241 -0.23 -11.94 10.02
CA ASP A 241 -0.71 -13.00 9.12
C ASP A 241 -0.64 -12.62 7.64
N LEU A 242 -0.59 -11.32 7.32
CA LEU A 242 -0.53 -10.83 5.94
C LEU A 242 0.91 -10.82 5.39
N LEU A 243 1.94 -10.73 6.25
CA LEU A 243 3.34 -10.63 5.81
C LEU A 243 3.81 -11.76 4.88
N PRO A 244 3.48 -13.05 5.13
CA PRO A 244 3.83 -14.14 4.22
C PRO A 244 3.18 -13.98 2.84
N GLU A 245 1.93 -13.50 2.80
CA GLU A 245 1.20 -13.26 1.56
C GLU A 245 1.77 -12.06 0.79
N LEU A 246 2.18 -10.98 1.47
CA LEU A 246 2.89 -9.86 0.83
C LEU A 246 4.22 -10.33 0.21
N ALA A 247 4.98 -11.14 0.95
CA ALA A 247 6.22 -11.72 0.43
C ALA A 247 5.97 -12.65 -0.76
N ARG A 248 4.88 -13.44 -0.75
CA ARG A 248 4.52 -14.36 -1.82
C ARG A 248 4.21 -13.62 -3.13
N VAL A 249 3.40 -12.57 -3.07
CA VAL A 249 2.93 -11.82 -4.25
C VAL A 249 3.98 -10.87 -4.82
N LEU A 250 5.02 -10.51 -4.05
CA LEU A 250 6.15 -9.72 -4.54
C LEU A 250 7.06 -10.52 -5.48
N GLY A 251 7.47 -9.94 -6.60
CA GLY A 251 8.43 -10.53 -7.54
C GLY A 251 9.82 -10.75 -6.93
N ARG A 252 10.69 -11.42 -7.70
CA ARG A 252 12.13 -11.40 -7.40
C ARG A 252 12.59 -9.95 -7.46
N ASP A 253 13.31 -9.50 -6.43
CA ASP A 253 13.73 -8.11 -6.22
C ASP A 253 12.59 -7.10 -5.93
N GLY A 254 11.37 -7.59 -5.72
CA GLY A 254 10.23 -6.74 -5.36
C GLY A 254 10.43 -6.00 -4.02
N GLN A 255 9.82 -4.83 -3.91
CA GLN A 255 9.99 -3.91 -2.79
C GLN A 255 8.74 -3.82 -1.92
N LEU A 256 8.92 -3.80 -0.59
CA LEU A 256 7.84 -3.51 0.35
C LEU A 256 8.08 -2.14 1.00
N VAL A 257 7.13 -1.21 0.79
CA VAL A 257 7.10 0.08 1.47
C VAL A 257 6.13 -0.03 2.63
N LEU A 258 6.65 -0.05 3.86
CA LEU A 258 5.87 -0.26 5.08
C LEU A 258 5.86 1.00 5.95
N GLY A 259 4.70 1.38 6.48
CA GLY A 259 4.55 2.45 7.44
C GLY A 259 3.61 2.06 8.57
N CYS A 260 3.85 2.57 9.77
CA CYS A 260 3.04 2.34 10.95
C CYS A 260 2.73 3.66 11.66
N ALA A 261 1.62 3.70 12.40
CA ALA A 261 1.23 4.87 13.19
C ALA A 261 2.24 5.22 14.30
N THR A 262 3.01 4.25 14.83
CA THR A 262 4.03 4.48 15.86
C THR A 262 5.28 3.63 15.65
N ARG A 263 6.43 4.11 16.17
CA ARG A 263 7.68 3.33 16.18
C ARG A 263 7.55 2.03 16.98
N THR A 264 6.78 2.04 18.08
CA THR A 264 6.52 0.84 18.89
C THR A 264 5.73 -0.20 18.11
N ALA A 265 4.80 0.22 17.24
CA ALA A 265 4.06 -0.68 16.35
C ALA A 265 4.95 -1.29 15.26
N LEU A 266 6.00 -0.58 14.83
CA LEU A 266 6.93 -1.05 13.80
C LEU A 266 7.89 -2.14 14.29
N ALA A 267 8.35 -2.05 15.56
CA ALA A 267 9.34 -2.98 16.12
C ALA A 267 8.99 -4.48 15.96
N PRO A 268 7.78 -4.96 16.30
CA PRO A 268 7.43 -6.39 16.13
C PRO A 268 7.38 -6.82 14.66
N LEU A 269 6.95 -5.95 13.75
CA LEU A 269 6.95 -6.21 12.30
C LEU A 269 8.39 -6.26 11.77
N HIS A 270 9.23 -5.29 12.14
CA HIS A 270 10.64 -5.22 11.75
C HIS A 270 11.41 -6.49 12.10
N ALA A 271 11.27 -6.99 13.33
CA ALA A 271 11.95 -8.21 13.77
C ALA A 271 11.61 -9.45 12.91
N ARG A 272 10.40 -9.50 12.34
CA ARG A 272 9.91 -10.64 11.56
C ARG A 272 10.21 -10.52 10.07
N LEU A 273 10.29 -9.30 9.54
CA LEU A 273 10.57 -9.04 8.12
C LEU A 273 11.87 -9.68 7.66
N GLY A 274 12.87 -9.85 8.53
CA GLY A 274 14.12 -10.56 8.22
C GLY A 274 13.95 -12.02 7.75
N ARG A 275 12.77 -12.62 7.93
CA ARG A 275 12.45 -13.96 7.38
C ARG A 275 12.23 -13.95 5.87
N TRP A 276 11.77 -12.83 5.32
CA TRP A 276 11.35 -12.72 3.91
C TRP A 276 12.09 -11.63 3.15
N PHE A 277 12.80 -10.73 3.83
CA PHE A 277 13.43 -9.56 3.24
C PHE A 277 14.88 -9.43 3.70
N THR A 278 15.77 -9.11 2.78
CA THR A 278 17.24 -9.10 3.02
C THR A 278 17.80 -7.72 3.28
N THR A 279 17.09 -6.65 2.94
CA THR A 279 17.56 -5.28 3.15
C THR A 279 16.44 -4.43 3.73
N MET A 280 16.76 -3.70 4.79
CA MET A 280 15.81 -2.87 5.51
C MET A 280 16.45 -1.50 5.68
N THR A 281 15.84 -0.49 5.08
CA THR A 281 16.34 0.89 5.09
C THR A 281 15.29 1.77 5.77
N PRO A 282 15.56 2.25 7.00
CA PRO A 282 14.67 3.19 7.67
C PRO A 282 14.61 4.51 6.89
N TRP A 283 13.48 5.21 6.99
CA TRP A 283 13.27 6.49 6.34
C TRP A 283 14.40 7.50 6.56
N SER A 284 14.93 7.57 7.79
CA SER A 284 16.02 8.49 8.14
C SER A 284 17.31 8.28 7.33
N GLN A 285 17.53 7.09 6.78
CA GLN A 285 18.71 6.78 5.96
C GLN A 285 18.49 7.06 4.47
N LEU A 286 17.24 7.27 4.03
CA LEU A 286 16.91 7.62 2.65
C LEU A 286 16.97 9.14 2.41
N GLY A 287 16.87 9.93 3.49
CA GLY A 287 16.95 11.40 3.46
C GLY A 287 18.31 11.98 3.05
N ALA A 288 19.39 11.20 2.99
CA ALA A 288 20.67 11.66 2.46
C ALA A 288 20.72 11.69 0.91
N CYS A 289 19.71 11.14 0.23
CA CYS A 289 19.63 11.07 -1.23
C CYS A 289 18.65 12.09 -1.85
N ALA A 290 17.93 12.87 -1.04
CA ALA A 290 17.08 13.97 -1.48
C ALA A 290 17.58 15.25 -0.78
N GLY A 291 18.12 16.18 -1.56
CA GLY A 291 18.63 17.44 -1.03
C GLY A 291 17.53 18.27 -0.37
N ASP A 292 17.92 18.95 0.70
CA ASP A 292 17.18 19.95 1.48
C ASP A 292 15.90 19.49 2.19
N ASP A 293 15.66 20.11 3.35
CA ASP A 293 14.61 19.80 4.32
C ASP A 293 13.22 19.57 3.66
N PRO A 294 12.65 18.35 3.76
CA PRO A 294 11.48 17.91 2.97
C PRO A 294 10.15 18.60 3.33
N THR A 295 10.15 19.58 4.23
CA THR A 295 8.95 20.30 4.69
C THR A 295 8.85 21.75 4.19
N ALA A 296 9.94 22.34 3.70
CA ALA A 296 10.00 23.75 3.36
C ALA A 296 9.05 24.12 2.19
N GLY A 297 8.04 24.96 2.48
CA GLY A 297 7.14 25.60 1.50
C GLY A 297 5.66 25.21 1.58
N TRP A 298 5.30 24.16 2.31
CA TRP A 298 3.91 23.75 2.63
C TRP A 298 3.72 23.41 4.12
N GLU A 299 4.62 23.92 4.97
CA GLU A 299 4.47 23.87 6.41
C GLU A 299 3.24 24.65 6.84
N ILE A 300 2.30 23.94 7.45
CA ILE A 300 1.42 24.57 8.41
C ILE A 300 2.27 24.70 9.68
N GLU A 301 2.54 25.92 10.14
CA GLU A 301 3.20 26.25 11.43
C GLU A 301 2.44 25.73 12.68
N SER A 302 1.46 24.82 12.50
CA SER A 302 0.91 24.05 13.60
C SER A 302 1.91 22.94 13.91
N GLY A 303 2.73 23.11 14.95
CA GLY A 303 3.76 22.17 15.44
C GLY A 303 3.24 20.76 15.80
N VAL A 304 2.74 20.04 14.80
CA VAL A 304 2.15 18.68 14.89
C VAL A 304 2.78 17.75 13.83
N CYS A 305 3.62 18.26 12.92
CA CYS A 305 4.41 17.42 12.03
C CYS A 305 5.76 17.07 12.68
N ASP A 306 5.74 16.21 13.69
CA ASP A 306 6.94 15.48 14.12
C ASP A 306 7.26 14.41 13.05
N ASP A 307 7.84 14.87 11.93
CA ASP A 307 8.00 14.14 10.66
C ASP A 307 9.14 13.08 10.67
N ALA A 308 9.75 12.76 11.81
CA ALA A 308 11.02 12.03 11.83
C ALA A 308 10.96 10.48 11.96
N ALA A 309 9.82 9.79 12.12
CA ALA A 309 9.88 8.41 12.65
C ALA A 309 8.87 7.33 12.17
N HIS A 310 8.26 7.40 10.98
CA HIS A 310 7.03 6.60 10.75
C HIS A 310 7.00 5.63 9.55
N ALA A 311 8.07 5.54 8.74
CA ALA A 311 8.12 4.61 7.61
C ALA A 311 9.44 3.84 7.52
N LEU A 312 9.34 2.59 7.11
CA LEU A 312 10.43 1.66 6.86
C LEU A 312 10.33 1.20 5.41
N VAL A 313 11.38 1.44 4.62
CA VAL A 313 11.49 0.85 3.29
C VAL A 313 12.19 -0.48 3.44
N VAL A 314 11.50 -1.54 3.05
CA VAL A 314 12.04 -2.89 3.07
C VAL A 314 12.37 -3.25 1.63
N ALA A 315 13.64 -3.11 1.29
CA ALA A 315 14.11 -3.35 -0.06
C ALA A 315 14.50 -4.82 -0.23
N ARG A 316 13.93 -5.43 -1.27
CA ARG A 316 14.20 -6.79 -1.76
C ARG A 316 13.59 -7.88 -0.90
N ARG A 317 12.54 -8.50 -1.45
CA ARG A 317 12.20 -9.91 -1.17
C ARG A 317 13.52 -10.68 -1.19
N ALA A 318 13.89 -11.30 -0.07
CA ALA A 318 15.02 -12.21 0.02
C ALA A 318 14.91 -13.12 -1.19
N ALA A 319 15.83 -12.98 -2.14
CA ALA A 319 15.68 -13.42 -3.52
C ALA A 319 15.59 -14.94 -3.57
N ALA A 320 14.41 -15.48 -3.24
CA ALA A 320 14.23 -16.86 -2.89
C ALA A 320 15.49 -17.47 -2.26
N THR A 321 16.17 -16.81 -1.32
CA THR A 321 17.37 -17.43 -0.73
C THR A 321 16.98 -18.63 0.10
N ALA A 322 15.70 -18.82 0.42
CA ALA A 322 15.19 -20.11 0.87
C ALA A 322 15.06 -21.13 -0.28
N ALA A 323 14.46 -20.79 -1.42
CA ALA A 323 14.31 -21.78 -2.51
C ALA A 323 15.63 -22.04 -3.29
N ARG A 324 16.51 -21.04 -3.42
CA ARG A 324 17.90 -21.18 -3.89
C ARG A 324 18.79 -21.82 -2.84
N SER A 325 18.61 -21.57 -1.53
CA SER A 325 19.37 -22.33 -0.52
C SER A 325 18.90 -23.76 -0.42
N HIS A 326 17.64 -24.09 -0.72
CA HIS A 326 17.19 -25.49 -0.72
C HIS A 326 17.70 -26.24 -1.95
N ASP A 327 17.72 -25.66 -3.14
CA ASP A 327 18.35 -26.29 -4.31
C ASP A 327 19.88 -26.39 -4.14
N GLU A 328 20.56 -25.35 -3.63
CA GLU A 328 22.00 -25.39 -3.33
C GLU A 328 22.32 -26.33 -2.16
N ALA A 329 21.49 -26.38 -1.11
CA ALA A 329 21.64 -27.33 -0.01
C ALA A 329 21.31 -28.75 -0.45
N LEU A 330 20.37 -28.93 -1.38
CA LEU A 330 20.07 -30.23 -1.98
C LEU A 330 21.24 -30.69 -2.84
N VAL A 331 21.85 -29.81 -3.64
CA VAL A 331 23.07 -30.09 -4.40
C VAL A 331 24.27 -30.36 -3.48
N ALA A 332 24.43 -29.59 -2.40
CA ALA A 332 25.51 -29.81 -1.43
C ALA A 332 25.32 -31.11 -0.63
N ALA A 333 24.08 -31.44 -0.23
CA ALA A 333 23.74 -32.70 0.43
C ALA A 333 23.93 -33.89 -0.53
N ALA A 334 23.55 -33.74 -1.80
CA ALA A 334 23.83 -34.73 -2.83
C ALA A 334 25.34 -34.94 -3.03
N ALA A 335 26.14 -33.87 -3.05
CA ALA A 335 27.60 -33.96 -3.12
C ALA A 335 28.21 -34.64 -1.88
N GLN A 336 27.62 -34.47 -0.69
CA GLN A 336 28.03 -35.22 0.52
C GLN A 336 27.70 -36.71 0.41
N LEU A 337 26.53 -37.05 -0.14
CA LEU A 337 26.12 -38.43 -0.40
C LEU A 337 27.06 -39.10 -1.42
N GLU A 338 27.36 -38.43 -2.54
CA GLU A 338 28.32 -38.91 -3.54
C GLU A 338 29.73 -39.08 -2.98
N ALA A 339 30.13 -38.21 -2.05
CA ALA A 339 31.40 -38.32 -1.34
C ALA A 339 31.41 -39.37 -0.21
N GLY A 340 30.33 -40.14 -0.02
CA GLY A 340 30.21 -41.19 0.98
C GLY A 340 30.05 -40.69 2.43
N ARG A 341 29.83 -39.38 2.64
CA ARG A 341 29.58 -38.79 3.97
C ARG A 341 28.12 -38.96 4.38
N LEU A 342 27.71 -40.20 4.61
CA LEU A 342 26.30 -40.59 4.76
C LEU A 342 25.58 -39.90 5.93
N GLN A 343 26.26 -39.72 7.08
CA GLN A 343 25.66 -39.06 8.25
C GLN A 343 25.45 -37.56 8.03
N ASP A 344 26.44 -36.87 7.46
CA ASP A 344 26.34 -35.44 7.14
C ASP A 344 25.25 -35.20 6.10
N ALA A 345 25.23 -36.03 5.05
CA ALA A 345 24.23 -35.97 3.98
C ALA A 345 22.80 -36.19 4.53
N PHE A 346 22.60 -37.20 5.38
CA PHE A 346 21.31 -37.45 6.01
C PHE A 346 20.86 -36.26 6.87
N GLY A 347 21.76 -35.69 7.68
CA GLY A 347 21.48 -34.50 8.48
C GLY A 347 21.10 -33.29 7.61
N ALA A 348 21.78 -33.09 6.49
CA ALA A 348 21.49 -32.01 5.55
C ALA A 348 20.12 -32.19 4.87
N PHE A 349 19.78 -33.39 4.39
CA PHE A 349 18.46 -33.68 3.84
C PHE A 349 17.34 -33.54 4.88
N ALA A 350 17.56 -34.01 6.12
CA ALA A 350 16.60 -33.84 7.21
C ALA A 350 16.35 -32.37 7.56
N ALA A 351 17.38 -31.52 7.49
CA ALA A 351 17.24 -30.09 7.69
C ALA A 351 16.35 -29.43 6.61
N ILE A 352 16.49 -29.86 5.35
CA ILE A 352 15.62 -29.43 4.23
C ILE A 352 14.18 -29.88 4.47
N LEU A 353 13.97 -31.16 4.84
CA LEU A 353 12.63 -31.73 5.05
C LEU A 353 11.87 -31.12 6.23
N ARG A 354 12.56 -30.55 7.22
CA ARG A 354 11.93 -29.80 8.32
C ARG A 354 11.26 -28.51 7.84
N ILE A 355 11.75 -27.94 6.74
CA ILE A 355 11.26 -26.70 6.14
C ILE A 355 10.28 -27.03 5.00
N GLU A 356 10.62 -28.02 4.18
CA GLU A 356 9.82 -28.48 3.03
C GLU A 356 9.52 -29.99 3.15
N PRO A 357 8.51 -30.39 3.94
CA PRO A 357 8.23 -31.82 4.20
C PRO A 357 7.89 -32.64 2.95
N ARG A 358 7.50 -31.99 1.86
CA ARG A 358 7.08 -32.63 0.60
C ARG A 358 8.14 -32.53 -0.52
N ASN A 359 9.38 -32.13 -0.20
CA ASN A 359 10.45 -32.03 -1.20
C ASN A 359 10.95 -33.42 -1.62
N VAL A 360 10.59 -33.86 -2.83
CA VAL A 360 10.88 -35.22 -3.34
C VAL A 360 12.38 -35.48 -3.44
N GLY A 361 13.18 -34.51 -3.89
CA GLY A 361 14.63 -34.67 -3.99
C GLY A 361 15.30 -34.94 -2.64
N ALA A 362 14.92 -34.17 -1.61
CA ALA A 362 15.45 -34.37 -0.26
C ALA A 362 14.96 -35.68 0.37
N LEU A 363 13.70 -36.08 0.12
CA LEU A 363 13.17 -37.38 0.56
C LEU A 363 13.95 -38.54 -0.08
N VAL A 364 14.23 -38.48 -1.38
CA VAL A 364 15.01 -39.48 -2.10
C VAL A 364 16.45 -39.54 -1.58
N GLY A 365 17.10 -38.38 -1.39
CA GLY A 365 18.46 -38.31 -0.84
C GLY A 365 18.56 -38.90 0.57
N ALA A 366 17.62 -38.56 1.46
CA ALA A 366 17.54 -39.14 2.80
C ALA A 366 17.28 -40.65 2.77
N ALA A 367 16.41 -41.13 1.86
CA ALA A 367 16.13 -42.55 1.69
C ALA A 367 17.38 -43.32 1.22
N HIS A 368 18.16 -42.77 0.28
CA HIS A 368 19.43 -43.36 -0.15
C HIS A 368 20.45 -43.43 1.00
N CYS A 369 20.56 -42.38 1.80
CA CYS A 369 21.43 -42.40 2.98
C CYS A 369 21.01 -43.49 3.97
N ALA A 370 19.71 -43.61 4.25
CA ALA A 370 19.16 -44.62 5.16
C ALA A 370 19.39 -46.05 4.66
N LEU A 371 19.19 -46.31 3.36
CA LEU A 371 19.50 -47.58 2.71
C LEU A 371 20.99 -47.91 2.79
N ALA A 372 21.87 -46.93 2.56
CA ALA A 372 23.31 -47.12 2.55
C ALA A 372 23.90 -47.42 3.94
N ILE A 373 23.22 -47.02 5.02
CA ILE A 373 23.60 -47.36 6.41
C ILE A 373 22.78 -48.53 6.99
N ASP A 374 22.00 -49.22 6.16
CA ASP A 374 21.14 -50.34 6.53
C ASP A 374 20.06 -50.03 7.59
N ASP A 375 19.65 -48.75 7.70
CA ASP A 375 18.50 -48.35 8.52
C ASP A 375 17.19 -48.59 7.75
N THR A 376 16.80 -49.86 7.72
CA THR A 376 15.60 -50.35 7.03
C THR A 376 14.32 -49.65 7.52
N LYS A 377 14.27 -49.25 8.80
CA LYS A 377 13.09 -48.60 9.39
C LYS A 377 12.94 -47.17 8.88
N ALA A 378 14.02 -46.40 8.89
CA ALA A 378 14.02 -45.04 8.34
C ALA A 378 13.77 -45.06 6.83
N ALA A 379 14.41 -45.97 6.10
CA ALA A 379 14.23 -46.13 4.65
C ALA A 379 12.76 -46.38 4.28
N ARG A 380 12.08 -47.33 4.93
CA ARG A 380 10.65 -47.60 4.69
C ARG A 380 9.76 -46.37 4.93
N THR A 381 10.06 -45.61 5.98
CA THR A 381 9.28 -44.42 6.34
C THR A 381 9.41 -43.35 5.25
N LEU A 382 10.64 -43.09 4.79
CA LEU A 382 10.92 -42.10 3.75
C LEU A 382 10.37 -42.54 2.38
N LEU A 383 10.52 -43.81 2.00
CA LEU A 383 10.01 -44.35 0.74
C LEU A 383 8.48 -44.26 0.65
N ARG A 384 7.76 -44.59 1.73
CA ARG A 384 6.31 -44.42 1.80
C ARG A 384 5.90 -42.95 1.71
N HIS A 385 6.70 -42.05 2.28
CA HIS A 385 6.46 -40.62 2.17
C HIS A 385 6.65 -40.13 0.72
N ILE A 386 7.67 -40.60 0.01
CA ILE A 386 7.86 -40.31 -1.42
C ILE A 386 6.63 -40.75 -2.21
N ILE A 387 6.14 -41.98 -2.01
CA ILE A 387 4.96 -42.50 -2.71
C ILE A 387 3.70 -41.71 -2.36
N ALA A 388 3.55 -41.23 -1.13
CA ALA A 388 2.42 -40.38 -0.74
C ALA A 388 2.44 -39.01 -1.44
N VAL A 389 3.63 -38.48 -1.75
CA VAL A 389 3.80 -37.21 -2.47
C VAL A 389 3.71 -37.42 -3.98
N GLU A 390 4.33 -38.47 -4.50
CA GLU A 390 4.40 -38.85 -5.92
C GLU A 390 4.09 -40.35 -6.08
N PRO A 391 2.81 -40.73 -6.26
CA PRO A 391 2.38 -42.14 -6.30
C PRO A 391 3.02 -43.00 -7.39
N ALA A 392 3.54 -42.38 -8.46
CA ALA A 392 4.15 -43.06 -9.60
C ALA A 392 5.69 -43.08 -9.55
N HIS A 393 6.32 -42.73 -8.41
CA HIS A 393 7.78 -42.64 -8.30
C HIS A 393 8.45 -44.03 -8.37
N ALA A 394 8.84 -44.44 -9.58
CA ALA A 394 9.32 -45.79 -9.91
C ALA A 394 10.47 -46.29 -9.00
N GLY A 395 11.45 -45.44 -8.70
CA GLY A 395 12.58 -45.81 -7.84
C GLY A 395 12.19 -46.09 -6.39
N ALA A 396 11.16 -45.41 -5.88
CA ALA A 396 10.72 -45.59 -4.50
C ALA A 396 9.87 -46.86 -4.35
N LEU A 397 9.02 -47.13 -5.35
CA LEU A 397 8.25 -48.37 -5.45
C LEU A 397 9.18 -49.59 -5.54
N ALA A 398 10.21 -49.54 -6.39
CA ALA A 398 11.17 -50.63 -6.55
C ALA A 398 11.99 -50.89 -5.28
N ALA A 399 12.48 -49.83 -4.63
CA ALA A 399 13.25 -49.95 -3.38
C ALA A 399 12.39 -50.48 -2.23
N LEU A 400 11.12 -50.08 -2.15
CA LEU A 400 10.19 -50.58 -1.13
C LEU A 400 9.85 -52.06 -1.36
N ASP A 401 9.62 -52.48 -2.61
CA ASP A 401 9.42 -53.89 -2.98
C ASP A 401 10.61 -54.75 -2.58
N GLN A 402 11.84 -54.29 -2.82
CA GLN A 402 13.05 -54.99 -2.42
C GLN A 402 13.18 -55.15 -0.90
N LEU A 403 12.86 -54.10 -0.13
CA LEU A 403 12.89 -54.17 1.34
C LEU A 403 11.75 -55.03 1.93
N ASP A 404 10.66 -55.23 1.19
CA ASP A 404 9.50 -56.03 1.59
C ASP A 404 9.60 -57.50 1.19
N ARG A 405 10.59 -57.88 0.36
CA ARG A 405 10.86 -59.29 0.09
C ARG A 405 11.44 -59.97 1.34
N PRO A 406 10.92 -61.15 1.73
CA PRO A 406 11.56 -61.94 2.78
C PRO A 406 12.96 -62.36 2.32
N ALA A 407 13.92 -62.27 3.24
CA ALA A 407 15.31 -62.67 3.01
C ALA A 407 15.45 -64.15 2.62
#